data_AF-A0A8J8PNT7-F1
#
_entry.id   AF-A0A8J8PNT7-F1
#
_cell.length_a   1.000
_cell.length_b   1.000
_cell.length_c   1.000
_cell.angle_alpha   90.00
_cell.angle_beta   90.00
_cell.angle_gamma   90.00
#
_symmetry.space_group_name_H-M   'P 1'
#
loop_
_entity.id
_entity.type
_entity.pdbx_description
1 polymer ?
#
loop_
_entity_poly.entity_id
_entity_poly.type
_entity_poly.pdbx_seq_one_letter_code
_entity_poly.pdbx_strand_id
1 'polypeptide(L)' 'VTNLYDYIKEKGFNVVEVTLDEARKYATNFLTIDDGKVVSPKNSANRKLQGIDVIEVPVENLTSGGGGIHCMTAVIQRD' A
#
# COMPACT_ATOMS: atom_id res chain seq x y z
N VAL A 1 -18.03 20.88 -6.61
CA VAL A 1 -17.14 19.92 -7.30
C VAL A 1 -16.41 19.16 -6.20
N THR A 2 -16.53 17.83 -6.15
CA THR A 2 -15.92 16.98 -5.11
C THR A 2 -14.62 16.38 -5.66
N ASN A 3 -13.53 16.41 -4.91
CA ASN A 3 -12.28 15.75 -5.29
C ASN A 3 -12.31 14.26 -4.86
N LEU A 4 -11.33 13.47 -5.30
CA LEU A 4 -11.29 12.02 -4.99
C LEU A 4 -11.24 11.73 -3.48
N TYR A 5 -10.51 12.55 -2.72
CA TYR A 5 -10.37 12.37 -1.27
C TYR A 5 -11.72 12.51 -0.55
N ASP A 6 -12.44 13.60 -0.86
CA ASP A 6 -13.76 13.87 -0.28
C ASP A 6 -14.75 12.77 -0.68
N TYR A 7 -14.75 12.34 -1.95
CA TYR A 7 -15.60 11.25 -2.43
C TYR A 7 -15.39 9.93 -1.69
N ILE A 8 -14.13 9.52 -1.47
CA ILE A 8 -13.81 8.27 -0.76
C ILE A 8 -14.24 8.36 0.72
N LYS A 9 -14.04 9.51 1.37
CA LYS A 9 -14.50 9.69 2.76
C LYS A 9 -16.02 9.66 2.88
N GLU A 10 -16.75 10.28 1.96
CA GLU A 10 -18.22 10.24 1.91
C GLU A 10 -18.76 8.81 1.76
N LYS A 11 -18.00 7.90 1.13
CA LYS A 11 -18.36 6.48 1.00
C LYS A 11 -18.07 5.64 2.25
N GLY A 12 -17.52 6.24 3.31
CA GLY A 12 -17.26 5.56 4.58
C GLY A 12 -15.97 4.75 4.63
N PHE A 13 -15.06 4.94 3.66
CA PHE A 13 -13.75 4.31 3.71
C PHE A 13 -12.89 4.89 4.84
N ASN A 14 -12.15 4.01 5.51
CA ASN A 14 -11.07 4.43 6.40
C ASN A 14 -9.85 4.86 5.58
N VAL A 15 -9.52 6.16 5.60
CA VAL A 15 -8.38 6.70 4.86
C VAL A 15 -7.16 6.79 5.77
N VAL A 16 -6.11 6.03 5.45
CA VAL A 16 -4.85 6.03 6.18
C VAL A 16 -3.88 7.02 5.52
N GLU A 17 -3.58 8.11 6.21
CA GLU A 17 -2.70 9.17 5.71
C GLU A 17 -1.23 8.74 5.71
N VAL A 18 -0.51 9.08 4.64
CA VAL A 18 0.95 8.89 4.52
C VAL A 18 1.63 10.22 4.21
N THR A 19 2.87 10.37 4.68
CA THR A 19 3.70 11.53 4.30
C THR A 19 4.21 11.36 2.87
N LEU A 20 4.65 12.46 2.25
CA LEU A 20 5.28 12.40 0.92
C LEU A 20 6.52 11.50 0.91
N ASP A 21 7.28 11.47 2.00
CA ASP A 21 8.48 10.63 2.11
C ASP A 21 8.13 9.14 2.25
N GLU A 22 7.05 8.82 2.97
CA GLU A 22 6.53 7.45 3.03
C GLU A 22 6.07 6.98 1.65
N ALA A 23 5.34 7.84 0.92
CA ALA A 23 4.88 7.56 -0.44
C ALA A 23 6.03 7.37 -1.43
N ARG A 24 7.06 8.22 -1.37
CA ARG A 24 8.29 8.10 -2.18
C ARG A 24 9.09 6.83 -1.89
N LYS A 25 8.96 6.28 -0.69
CA LYS A 25 9.51 4.98 -0.29
C LYS A 25 8.55 3.81 -0.55
N TYR A 26 7.59 4.00 -1.45
CA TYR A 26 6.66 2.98 -1.93
C TYR A 26 5.78 2.35 -0.83
N ALA A 27 5.53 3.06 0.28
CA ALA A 27 4.68 2.57 1.37
C ALA A 27 3.26 2.19 0.92
N THR A 28 2.73 2.87 -0.09
CA THR A 28 1.39 2.65 -0.64
C THR A 28 1.37 1.65 -1.81
N ASN A 29 2.52 1.09 -2.17
CA ASN A 29 2.68 0.16 -3.30
C ASN A 29 2.79 -1.30 -2.83
N PHE A 30 1.95 -1.67 -1.87
CA PHE A 30 1.81 -3.05 -1.39
C PHE A 30 0.81 -3.83 -2.27
N LEU A 31 0.91 -5.16 -2.24
CA LEU A 31 -0.07 -6.05 -2.86
C LEU A 31 -1.02 -6.60 -1.80
N THR A 32 -2.33 -6.47 -2.01
CA THR A 32 -3.34 -7.18 -1.22
C THR A 32 -3.42 -8.61 -1.71
N ILE A 33 -3.17 -9.59 -0.84
CA ILE A 33 -3.17 -11.01 -1.20
C ILE A 33 -4.38 -11.76 -0.65
N ASP A 34 -5.05 -11.21 0.36
CA ASP A 34 -6.29 -11.71 0.94
C ASP A 34 -7.01 -10.56 1.67
N ASP A 35 -8.21 -10.82 2.16
CA ASP A 35 -8.93 -9.92 3.05
C ASP A 35 -8.14 -9.71 4.34
N GLY A 36 -7.78 -8.45 4.60
CA GLY A 36 -6.98 -8.09 5.77
C GLY A 36 -5.52 -8.53 5.70
N LYS A 37 -4.99 -8.92 4.53
CA LYS A 37 -3.59 -9.37 4.38
C LYS A 37 -2.87 -8.75 3.19
N VAL A 38 -1.67 -8.25 3.43
CA VAL A 38 -0.85 -7.56 2.40
C VAL A 38 0.60 -8.01 2.42
N VAL A 39 1.25 -7.91 1.26
CA VAL A 39 2.70 -7.97 1.11
C VAL A 39 3.20 -6.57 0.77
N SER A 40 4.02 -6.00 1.65
CA SER A 40 4.46 -4.60 1.57
C SER A 40 5.99 -4.50 1.55
N PRO A 41 6.58 -3.53 0.81
CA PRO A 41 7.95 -3.14 1.07
C PRO A 41 8.15 -2.84 2.55
N LYS A 42 9.27 -3.27 3.13
CA LYS A 42 9.62 -2.93 4.51
C LYS A 42 9.62 -1.40 4.67
N ASN A 43 8.70 -0.88 5.47
CA ASN A 43 8.47 0.56 5.56
C ASN A 43 7.87 0.91 6.92
N SER A 44 8.40 1.96 7.55
CA SER A 44 7.92 2.40 8.87
C SER A 44 6.44 2.81 8.89
N ALA A 45 5.86 3.15 7.73
CA ALA A 45 4.43 3.46 7.57
C ALA A 45 3.52 2.24 7.76
N ASN A 46 4.03 1.01 7.61
CA ASN A 46 3.24 -0.22 7.76
C ASN A 46 2.59 -0.34 9.16
N ARG A 47 3.16 0.32 10.19
CA ARG A 47 2.56 0.42 11.54
C ARG A 47 1.17 1.09 11.57
N LYS A 48 0.81 1.83 10.52
CA LYS A 48 -0.48 2.50 10.38
C LYS A 48 -1.60 1.55 9.91
N LEU A 49 -1.26 0.39 9.36
CA LEU A 49 -2.19 -0.64 8.91
C LEU A 49 -2.64 -1.52 10.07
N GLN A 50 -3.21 -0.91 11.11
CA GLN A 50 -3.68 -1.64 12.28
C GLN A 50 -4.81 -2.62 11.91
N GLY A 51 -4.72 -3.86 12.40
CA GLY A 51 -5.68 -4.92 12.08
C GLY A 51 -5.46 -5.61 10.73
N ILE A 52 -4.41 -5.25 9.99
CA ILE A 52 -3.99 -5.91 8.75
C ILE A 52 -2.77 -6.78 9.05
N ASP A 53 -2.75 -8.01 8.52
CA ASP A 53 -1.57 -8.87 8.50
C ASP A 53 -0.61 -8.39 7.40
N VAL A 54 0.48 -7.76 7.81
CA VAL A 54 1.48 -7.17 6.90
C VAL A 54 2.71 -8.06 6.83
N ILE A 55 2.94 -8.68 5.67
CA ILE A 55 4.20 -9.34 5.35
C ILE A 55 5.16 -8.29 4.79
N GLU A 56 6.14 -7.89 5.60
CA GLU A 56 7.18 -6.95 5.18
C GLU A 56 8.32 -7.65 4.45
N VAL A 57 8.64 -7.18 3.23
CA VAL A 57 9.74 -7.72 2.42
C VAL A 57 10.79 -6.63 2.19
N PRO A 58 12.08 -6.88 2.50
CA PRO A 58 13.16 -5.94 2.18
C PRO A 58 13.42 -5.95 0.67
N VAL A 59 13.00 -4.88 -0.02
CA VAL A 59 13.07 -4.74 -1.48
C VAL A 59 13.75 -3.43 -1.90
N GLU A 60 14.56 -2.83 -1.03
CA GLU A 60 15.10 -1.48 -1.22
C GLU A 60 15.91 -1.36 -2.52
N ASN A 61 16.69 -2.40 -2.84
CA ASN A 61 17.47 -2.47 -4.09
C ASN A 61 16.57 -2.61 -5.33
N LEU A 62 15.42 -3.29 -5.23
CA LEU A 62 14.46 -3.43 -6.33
C LEU A 62 13.69 -2.13 -6.56
N THR A 63 13.35 -1.43 -5.47
CA THR A 63 12.59 -0.17 -5.54
C THR A 63 13.36 0.97 -6.22
N SER A 64 14.68 0.85 -6.33
CA SER A 64 15.50 1.76 -7.13
C SER A 64 15.14 1.72 -8.64
N GLY A 65 14.48 0.65 -9.10
CA GLY A 65 13.91 0.53 -10.44
C GLY A 65 12.60 1.31 -10.66
N GLY A 66 12.11 2.03 -9.65
CA GLY A 66 10.96 2.93 -9.80
C GLY A 66 9.62 2.37 -9.33
N GLY A 67 9.56 1.18 -8.73
CA GLY A 67 8.31 0.53 -8.31
C GLY A 67 8.43 -0.28 -7.02
N GLY A 68 7.29 -0.48 -6.35
CA GLY A 68 7.17 -1.39 -5.20
C GLY A 68 6.54 -2.73 -5.56
N ILE A 69 6.04 -3.46 -4.57
CA ILE A 69 5.55 -4.84 -4.73
C ILE A 69 4.37 -4.91 -5.69
N HIS A 70 3.42 -3.97 -5.61
CA HIS A 70 2.28 -3.95 -6.53
C HIS A 70 2.74 -3.86 -7.99
N CYS A 71 3.66 -2.94 -8.29
CA CYS A 71 4.20 -2.76 -9.65
C CYS A 71 5.00 -3.96 -10.16
N MET A 72 5.59 -4.76 -9.27
CA MET A 72 6.34 -5.98 -9.63
C MET A 72 5.44 -7.19 -9.91
N THR A 73 4.13 -7.04 -9.77
CA THR A 73 3.17 -8.15 -9.85
C THR A 73 2.06 -7.88 -10.86
N ALA A 74 1.55 -8.96 -11.45
CA ALA A 74 0.34 -8.95 -12.27
C ALA A 74 -0.57 -10.07 -11.75
N VAL A 75 -1.70 -9.69 -11.17
CA VAL A 75 -2.66 -10.65 -10.61
C VAL A 75 -3.34 -11.38 -11.77
N ILE A 76 -3.10 -12.69 -11.88
CA ILE A 76 -3.70 -13.54 -12.92
C ILE A 76 -5.05 -14.10 -12.49
N GLN A 77 -5.21 -14.39 -11.20
CA GLN A 77 -6.44 -14.87 -10.59
C GLN A 77 -6.56 -14.32 -9.17
N ARG A 78 -7.78 -13.96 -8.78
CA ARG A 78 -8.20 -13.60 -7.42
C ARG A 78 -9.65 -14.05 -7.26
N ASP A 79 -9.92 -14.70 -6.14
CA ASP A 79 -11.27 -15.20 -5.79
C ASP A 79 -12.15 -14.08 -5.19
#